data_AF-A0A2E4F429-F1
#
_entry.id   AF-A0A2E4F429-F1
#
_cell.length_a   1.000
_cell.length_b   1.000
_cell.length_c   1.000
_cell.angle_alpha   90.00
_cell.angle_beta   90.00
_cell.angle_gamma   90.00
#
_symmetry.space_group_name_H-M   'P 1'
#
loop_
_entity.id
_entity.type
_entity.pdbx_description
1 polymer ?
#
loop_
_entity_poly.entity_id
_entity_poly.type
_entity_poly.pdbx_seq_one_letter_code
_entity_poly.pdbx_strand_id
1 'polypeptide(L)'
;MLTSAFELMKRSLTAVVFLGLLCSWGCFKDDEQRASDAYRDYDFETAREYALILVEQRNTFGFELLALMAVQGLGRSADVAEAYALAERALAIDPTYSELRLKIDKHVEDSLGAAEEAFDLAEYDRALTLVTPASEYGDSRALGLVEDLMLGQYVAFEGSELSWRDFWRECSGNTRFDTPSEAIQIFNHKCAGRSIIWDGVVTRSTADSAMIKMKPGRARVRHDIVLKLANEPDRSLFRGRKKLRFTAVVESRGDDSRPDHLTDGLIIGLAPLTRLEKASLPDFEKQDVMSACQKLALAKLEANHMPEWSSNLSEAIKEVSARGRNFFIYAGITSEQDVFKLGEDGAWEARFEGQFTVHSIAARLGTSSDFIADCVIDGTRDPEKPLENYGSVTVVSVSEVREVRQR
;
A
#
# COMPACT_ATOMS: atom_id res chain seq x y z
N MET A 1 -26.50 -19.97 9.96
CA MET A 1 -25.38 -20.23 10.89
C MET A 1 -25.13 -18.96 11.70
N LEU A 2 -26.02 -18.65 12.65
CA LEU A 2 -26.06 -17.36 13.38
C LEU A 2 -25.96 -17.56 14.91
N THR A 3 -25.41 -18.69 15.35
CA THR A 3 -25.41 -19.09 16.77
C THR A 3 -24.03 -19.09 17.44
N SER A 4 -22.95 -18.75 16.73
CA SER A 4 -21.60 -18.77 17.32
C SER A 4 -21.11 -17.42 17.88
N ALA A 5 -21.60 -16.28 17.36
CA ALA A 5 -21.17 -14.96 17.83
C ALA A 5 -21.76 -14.56 19.20
N PHE A 6 -22.92 -15.12 19.55
CA PHE A 6 -23.61 -14.83 20.82
C PHE A 6 -23.03 -15.61 22.02
N GLU A 7 -22.33 -16.71 21.76
CA GLU A 7 -21.67 -17.52 22.81
C GLU A 7 -20.31 -16.94 23.23
N LEU A 8 -19.57 -16.28 22.33
CA LEU A 8 -18.29 -15.67 22.68
C LEU A 8 -18.46 -14.42 23.57
N MET A 9 -19.48 -13.61 23.31
CA MET A 9 -19.80 -12.42 24.12
C MET A 9 -20.26 -12.79 25.55
N LYS A 10 -20.80 -14.00 25.74
CA LYS A 10 -21.16 -14.54 27.06
C LYS A 10 -19.97 -15.01 27.88
N ARG A 11 -18.87 -15.44 27.25
CA ARG A 11 -17.72 -16.02 27.97
C ARG A 11 -16.77 -14.96 28.53
N SER A 12 -16.75 -13.77 27.95
CA SER A 12 -15.97 -12.63 28.46
C SER A 12 -16.63 -11.92 29.65
N LEU A 13 -17.92 -12.18 29.93
CA LEU A 13 -18.70 -11.46 30.94
C LEU A 13 -18.75 -12.14 32.33
N THR A 14 -18.10 -13.29 32.50
CA THR A 14 -18.27 -14.13 33.72
C THR A 14 -17.22 -13.93 34.81
N ALA A 15 -16.39 -12.89 34.77
CA ALA A 15 -15.26 -12.74 35.70
C ALA A 15 -15.23 -11.46 36.55
N VAL A 16 -16.30 -10.66 36.62
CA VAL A 16 -16.37 -9.53 37.58
C VAL A 16 -17.72 -9.54 38.28
N VAL A 17 -17.87 -10.49 39.21
CA VAL A 17 -18.94 -10.46 40.22
C VAL A 17 -18.22 -10.53 41.56
N PHE A 18 -17.98 -9.38 42.20
CA PHE A 18 -17.95 -9.25 43.67
C PHE A 18 -17.87 -7.77 44.06
N LEU A 19 -19.03 -7.15 44.24
CA LEU A 19 -19.19 -6.00 45.13
C LEU A 19 -20.58 -6.07 45.76
N GLY A 20 -20.65 -6.70 46.93
CA GLY A 20 -21.67 -6.42 47.95
C GLY A 20 -20.94 -5.97 49.21
N LEU A 21 -21.51 -5.22 50.14
CA LEU A 21 -22.83 -4.61 50.33
C LEU A 21 -22.68 -3.82 51.65
N LEU A 22 -23.36 -2.68 51.82
CA LEU A 22 -24.19 -2.41 53.02
C LEU A 22 -24.88 -1.04 52.98
N CYS A 23 -26.18 -1.09 53.30
CA CYS A 23 -27.20 -0.07 53.17
C CYS A 23 -27.27 0.92 54.34
N SER A 24 -27.77 2.13 54.11
CA SER A 24 -28.94 2.68 54.85
C SER A 24 -29.43 4.05 54.33
N TRP A 25 -30.75 4.12 54.06
CA TRP A 25 -31.68 5.26 54.21
C TRP A 25 -31.69 6.40 53.16
N GLY A 26 -32.78 6.45 52.38
CA GLY A 26 -33.23 7.63 51.62
C GLY A 26 -33.65 7.30 50.18
N CYS A 27 -34.91 7.57 49.81
CA CYS A 27 -35.46 7.38 48.45
C CYS A 27 -35.01 8.47 47.45
N PHE A 28 -33.72 8.80 47.47
CA PHE A 28 -33.04 9.47 46.37
C PHE A 28 -31.88 8.56 46.01
N LYS A 29 -31.95 7.88 44.85
CA LYS A 29 -30.76 7.20 44.32
C LYS A 29 -29.65 8.24 44.25
N ASP A 30 -28.53 7.96 44.89
CA ASP A 30 -27.28 8.72 44.77
C ASP A 30 -26.90 8.82 43.28
N ASP A 31 -26.30 9.92 42.85
CA ASP A 31 -26.00 10.16 41.44
C ASP A 31 -25.02 9.10 40.90
N GLU A 32 -24.16 8.53 41.75
CA GLU A 32 -23.34 7.35 41.42
C GLU A 32 -24.19 6.13 41.04
N GLN A 33 -25.21 5.81 41.84
CA GLN A 33 -26.10 4.68 41.57
C GLN A 33 -26.90 4.91 40.30
N ARG A 34 -27.32 6.15 40.02
CA ARG A 34 -28.04 6.50 38.79
C ARG A 34 -27.16 6.36 37.56
N ALA A 35 -25.92 6.85 37.64
CA ALA A 35 -24.94 6.70 36.57
C ALA A 35 -24.62 5.22 36.30
N SER A 36 -24.43 4.42 37.36
CA SER A 36 -24.17 2.98 37.25
C SER A 36 -25.37 2.21 36.67
N ASP A 37 -26.59 2.49 37.14
CA ASP A 37 -27.81 1.87 36.63
C ASP A 37 -28.01 2.20 35.14
N ALA A 38 -27.87 3.48 34.76
CA ALA A 38 -27.98 3.90 33.36
C ALA A 38 -26.95 3.22 32.46
N TYR A 39 -25.69 3.12 32.92
CA TYR A 39 -24.64 2.42 32.18
C TYR A 39 -24.96 0.92 31.99
N ARG A 40 -25.47 0.26 33.03
CA ARG A 40 -25.88 -1.16 32.98
C ARG A 40 -27.10 -1.40 32.10
N ASP A 41 -28.00 -0.43 32.04
CA ASP A 41 -29.21 -0.47 31.22
C ASP A 41 -28.94 0.00 29.76
N TYR A 42 -27.67 0.22 29.40
CA TYR A 42 -27.22 0.69 28.09
C TYR A 42 -27.73 2.08 27.70
N ASP A 43 -28.21 2.87 28.68
CA ASP A 43 -28.56 4.27 28.52
C ASP A 43 -27.32 5.14 28.71
N PHE A 44 -26.44 5.10 27.70
CA PHE A 44 -25.14 5.76 27.75
C PHE A 44 -25.22 7.29 27.72
N GLU A 45 -26.29 7.89 27.20
CA GLU A 45 -26.48 9.33 27.28
C GLU A 45 -26.76 9.75 28.73
N THR A 46 -27.72 9.12 29.40
CA THR A 46 -28.04 9.38 30.80
C THR A 46 -26.87 9.05 31.73
N ALA A 47 -26.16 7.94 31.47
CA ALA A 47 -24.96 7.58 32.24
C ALA A 47 -23.88 8.67 32.17
N ARG A 48 -23.66 9.22 30.97
CA ARG A 48 -22.71 10.32 30.75
C ARG A 48 -23.14 11.60 31.45
N GLU A 49 -24.42 11.95 31.41
CA GLU A 49 -24.94 13.15 32.10
C GLU A 49 -24.67 13.09 33.61
N TYR A 50 -25.02 11.98 34.26
CA TYR A 50 -24.75 11.82 35.69
C TYR A 50 -23.24 11.75 36.00
N ALA A 51 -22.45 11.11 35.14
CA ALA A 51 -21.00 11.07 35.31
C ALA A 51 -20.35 12.47 35.24
N LEU A 52 -20.87 13.37 34.38
CA LEU A 52 -20.42 14.76 34.31
C LEU A 52 -20.75 15.54 35.60
N ILE A 53 -21.95 15.37 36.15
CA ILE A 53 -22.34 15.95 37.45
C ILE A 53 -21.37 15.51 38.55
N LEU A 54 -21.03 14.22 38.58
CA LEU A 54 -20.08 13.66 39.54
C LEU A 54 -18.66 14.22 39.34
N VAL A 55 -18.21 14.43 38.10
CA VAL A 55 -16.93 15.08 37.80
C VAL A 55 -16.89 16.53 38.30
N GLU A 56 -17.97 17.30 38.18
CA GLU A 56 -18.05 18.66 38.73
C GLU A 56 -17.89 18.68 40.25
N GLN A 57 -18.36 17.63 40.92
CA GLN A 57 -18.21 17.42 42.36
C GLN A 57 -16.84 16.83 42.74
N ARG A 58 -15.93 16.65 41.77
CA ARG A 58 -14.62 15.98 41.94
C ARG A 58 -14.72 14.54 42.46
N ASN A 59 -15.80 13.85 42.11
CA ASN A 59 -15.99 12.46 42.45
C ASN A 59 -15.22 11.56 41.47
N THR A 60 -14.40 10.64 42.00
CA THR A 60 -13.53 9.74 41.23
C THR A 60 -14.29 8.70 40.41
N PHE A 61 -15.48 8.28 40.85
CA PHE A 61 -16.36 7.40 40.07
C PHE A 61 -16.81 8.05 38.76
N GLY A 62 -17.11 9.36 38.79
CA GLY A 62 -17.47 10.11 37.58
C GLY A 62 -16.34 10.14 36.55
N PHE A 63 -15.09 10.30 37.01
CA PHE A 63 -13.92 10.24 36.15
C PHE A 63 -13.68 8.83 35.59
N GLU A 64 -13.79 7.78 36.42
CA GLU A 64 -13.67 6.38 35.97
C GLU A 64 -14.71 6.05 34.90
N LEU A 65 -15.98 6.36 35.15
CA LEU A 65 -17.06 6.01 34.24
C LEU A 65 -16.88 6.73 32.89
N LEU A 66 -16.56 8.02 32.89
CA LEU A 66 -16.29 8.75 31.65
C LEU A 66 -15.06 8.20 30.92
N ALA A 67 -14.00 7.80 31.65
CA ALA A 67 -12.80 7.23 31.04
C ALA A 67 -13.09 5.89 30.34
N LEU A 68 -13.88 5.02 30.97
CA LEU A 68 -14.28 3.74 30.38
C LEU A 68 -15.19 3.94 29.17
N MET A 69 -16.16 4.85 29.26
CA MET A 69 -17.03 5.19 28.13
C MET A 69 -16.24 5.83 26.97
N ALA A 70 -15.23 6.65 27.29
CA ALA A 70 -14.32 7.25 26.34
C ALA A 70 -13.55 6.21 25.55
N VAL A 71 -12.88 5.27 26.22
CA VAL A 71 -12.05 4.27 25.52
C VAL A 71 -12.90 3.31 24.70
N GLN A 72 -14.15 3.05 25.12
CA GLN A 72 -15.07 2.10 24.46
C GLN A 72 -15.95 2.73 23.37
N GLY A 73 -16.01 4.07 23.28
CA GLY A 73 -16.94 4.75 22.37
C GLY A 73 -18.42 4.51 22.72
N LEU A 74 -18.76 4.53 24.01
CA LEU A 74 -20.15 4.36 24.46
C LEU A 74 -20.85 5.71 24.59
N GLY A 75 -21.95 5.88 23.84
CA GLY A 75 -22.70 7.15 23.77
C GLY A 75 -21.98 8.27 23.01
N ARG A 76 -20.85 7.97 22.35
CA ARG A 76 -20.00 8.90 21.58
C ARG A 76 -18.91 8.14 20.81
N SER A 77 -18.14 8.81 19.96
CA SER A 77 -16.93 8.23 19.37
C SER A 77 -15.89 7.87 20.43
N ALA A 78 -15.16 6.79 20.22
CA ALA A 78 -14.06 6.39 21.12
C ALA A 78 -12.93 7.42 21.09
N ASP A 79 -12.39 7.76 22.25
CA ASP A 79 -11.27 8.69 22.44
C ASP A 79 -10.34 8.16 23.53
N VAL A 80 -9.23 7.57 23.10
CA VAL A 80 -8.23 6.97 23.99
C VAL A 80 -7.45 8.04 24.74
N ALA A 81 -7.17 9.19 24.11
CA ALA A 81 -6.45 10.29 24.74
C ALA A 81 -7.23 10.87 25.92
N GLU A 82 -8.53 11.10 25.72
CA GLU A 82 -9.42 11.56 26.77
C GLU A 82 -9.55 10.53 27.90
N ALA A 83 -9.64 9.23 27.57
CA ALA A 83 -9.70 8.17 28.58
C ALA A 83 -8.50 8.21 29.53
N TYR A 84 -7.27 8.30 29.00
CA TYR A 84 -6.08 8.43 29.83
C TYR A 84 -6.07 9.74 30.63
N ALA A 85 -6.48 10.87 30.04
CA ALA A 85 -6.53 12.15 30.74
C ALA A 85 -7.52 12.12 31.94
N LEU A 86 -8.66 11.47 31.78
CA LEU A 86 -9.64 11.27 32.86
C LEU A 86 -9.11 10.33 33.95
N ALA A 87 -8.40 9.27 33.56
CA ALA A 87 -7.78 8.35 34.51
C ALA A 87 -6.71 9.03 35.38
N GLU A 88 -5.85 9.86 34.79
CA GLU A 88 -4.85 10.63 35.53
C GLU A 88 -5.50 11.65 36.49
N ARG A 89 -6.65 12.23 36.12
CA ARG A 89 -7.43 13.11 37.01
C ARG A 89 -8.04 12.34 38.18
N ALA A 90 -8.56 11.13 37.95
CA ALA A 90 -9.06 10.26 39.02
C ALA A 90 -7.93 9.90 39.99
N LEU A 91 -6.77 9.48 39.45
CA LEU A 91 -5.59 9.10 40.23
C LEU A 91 -5.04 10.24 41.10
N ALA A 92 -5.07 11.46 40.58
CA ALA A 92 -4.63 12.65 41.32
C ALA A 92 -5.53 12.97 42.54
N ILE A 93 -6.78 12.51 42.53
CA ILE A 93 -7.73 12.68 43.63
C ILE A 93 -7.64 11.48 44.58
N ASP A 94 -7.61 10.26 44.04
CA ASP A 94 -7.54 9.01 44.79
C ASP A 94 -6.52 8.03 44.16
N PRO A 95 -5.38 7.77 44.84
CA PRO A 95 -4.36 6.85 44.37
C PRO A 95 -4.84 5.40 44.11
N THR A 96 -5.97 4.99 44.69
CA THR A 96 -6.54 3.64 44.48
C THR A 96 -7.02 3.42 43.04
N TYR A 97 -7.24 4.48 42.26
CA TYR A 97 -7.64 4.41 40.85
C TYR A 97 -6.48 4.14 39.88
N SER A 98 -5.30 3.76 40.38
CA SER A 98 -4.16 3.34 39.55
C SER A 98 -4.46 2.16 38.63
N GLU A 99 -5.41 1.29 38.98
CA GLU A 99 -5.85 0.18 38.13
C GLU A 99 -6.68 0.62 36.91
N LEU A 100 -7.25 1.83 36.90
CA LEU A 100 -8.05 2.32 35.78
C LEU A 100 -7.23 2.40 34.50
N ARG A 101 -5.96 2.78 34.62
CA ARG A 101 -5.02 2.81 33.49
C ARG A 101 -4.83 1.42 32.89
N LEU A 102 -4.70 0.38 33.72
CA LEU A 102 -4.59 -1.00 33.26
C LEU A 102 -5.85 -1.48 32.52
N LYS A 103 -7.04 -1.03 32.96
CA LYS A 103 -8.30 -1.32 32.26
C LYS A 103 -8.33 -0.67 30.87
N ILE A 104 -7.86 0.58 30.76
CA ILE A 104 -7.76 1.30 29.48
C ILE A 104 -6.74 0.61 28.56
N ASP A 105 -5.53 0.33 29.05
CA ASP A 105 -4.47 -0.37 28.31
C ASP A 105 -5.00 -1.70 27.75
N LYS A 106 -5.68 -2.49 28.60
CA LYS A 106 -6.29 -3.76 28.19
C LYS A 106 -7.35 -3.57 27.12
N HIS A 107 -8.20 -2.56 27.22
CA HIS A 107 -9.22 -2.30 26.20
C HIS A 107 -8.62 -1.90 24.85
N VAL A 108 -7.56 -1.09 24.86
CA VAL A 108 -6.81 -0.74 23.65
C VAL A 108 -6.19 -2.00 23.03
N GLU A 109 -5.55 -2.84 23.83
CA GLU A 109 -4.96 -4.11 23.36
C GLU A 109 -6.00 -5.07 22.76
N ASP A 110 -7.12 -5.27 23.47
CA ASP A 110 -8.23 -6.12 23.01
C ASP A 110 -8.84 -5.58 21.71
N SER A 111 -8.97 -4.25 21.57
CA SER A 111 -9.49 -3.59 20.36
C SER A 111 -8.54 -3.73 19.17
N LEU A 112 -7.23 -3.62 19.41
CA LEU A 112 -6.21 -3.87 18.37
C LEU A 112 -6.21 -5.32 17.90
N GLY A 113 -6.28 -6.28 18.83
CA GLY A 113 -6.40 -7.69 18.48
C GLY A 113 -7.66 -7.98 17.65
N ALA A 114 -8.79 -7.37 18.01
CA ALA A 114 -10.02 -7.48 17.23
C ALA A 114 -9.94 -6.79 15.86
N ALA A 115 -9.20 -5.68 15.74
CA ALA A 115 -8.95 -5.01 14.47
C ALA A 115 -8.10 -5.87 13.53
N GLU A 116 -7.05 -6.50 14.06
CA GLU A 116 -6.20 -7.46 13.32
C GLU A 116 -7.02 -8.67 12.85
N GLU A 117 -7.85 -9.25 13.73
CA GLU A 117 -8.76 -10.34 13.36
C GLU A 117 -9.77 -9.92 12.27
N ALA A 118 -10.38 -8.73 12.40
CA ALA A 118 -11.28 -8.19 11.40
C ALA A 118 -10.57 -7.99 10.06
N PHE A 119 -9.32 -7.51 10.07
CA PHE A 119 -8.50 -7.37 8.87
C PHE A 119 -8.25 -8.74 8.19
N ASP A 120 -7.90 -9.76 8.97
CA ASP A 120 -7.69 -11.13 8.48
C ASP A 120 -8.96 -11.74 7.89
N LEU A 121 -10.13 -11.41 8.45
CA LEU A 121 -11.45 -11.81 7.94
C LEU A 121 -11.94 -10.94 6.77
N ALA A 122 -11.15 -9.97 6.32
CA ALA A 122 -11.49 -9.01 5.27
C ALA A 122 -12.66 -8.07 5.61
N GLU A 123 -12.94 -7.86 6.90
CA GLU A 123 -13.89 -6.87 7.43
C GLU A 123 -13.20 -5.50 7.61
N TYR A 124 -12.70 -4.93 6.51
CA TYR A 124 -11.77 -3.80 6.55
C TYR A 124 -12.34 -2.51 7.16
N ASP A 125 -13.62 -2.19 6.94
CA ASP A 125 -14.27 -1.03 7.56
C ASP A 125 -14.38 -1.20 9.08
N ARG A 126 -14.64 -2.42 9.54
CA ARG A 126 -14.67 -2.76 10.96
C ARG A 126 -13.26 -2.69 11.55
N ALA A 127 -12.26 -3.24 10.85
CA ALA A 127 -10.87 -3.13 11.26
C ALA A 127 -10.45 -1.67 11.43
N LEU A 128 -10.79 -0.81 10.45
CA LEU A 128 -10.51 0.63 10.50
C LEU A 128 -11.18 1.30 11.70
N THR A 129 -12.47 1.04 11.92
CA THR A 129 -13.22 1.59 13.05
C THR A 129 -12.60 1.24 14.41
N LEU A 130 -12.13 0.00 14.56
CA LEU A 130 -11.54 -0.49 15.81
C LEU A 130 -10.13 0.08 16.05
N VAL A 131 -9.35 0.32 15.00
CA VAL A 131 -7.94 0.72 15.11
C VAL A 131 -7.75 2.24 15.20
N THR A 132 -8.64 3.04 14.60
CA THR A 132 -8.50 4.51 14.50
C THR A 132 -8.27 5.19 15.86
N PRO A 133 -9.04 4.92 16.93
CA PRO A 133 -8.86 5.63 18.21
C PRO A 133 -7.46 5.43 18.82
N ALA A 134 -6.92 4.21 18.74
CA ALA A 134 -5.57 3.90 19.22
C ALA A 134 -4.49 4.54 18.33
N SER A 135 -4.73 4.61 17.03
CA SER A 135 -3.84 5.28 16.07
C SER A 135 -3.78 6.79 16.32
N GLU A 136 -4.91 7.44 16.57
CA GLU A 136 -4.99 8.87 16.88
C GLU A 136 -4.28 9.21 18.20
N TYR A 137 -4.30 8.29 19.17
CA TYR A 137 -3.52 8.41 20.40
C TYR A 137 -2.01 8.20 20.20
N GLY A 138 -1.59 7.62 19.07
CA GLY A 138 -0.18 7.42 18.72
C GLY A 138 0.35 6.01 18.97
N ASP A 139 -0.53 5.00 19.12
CA ASP A 139 -0.08 3.61 19.18
C ASP A 139 0.55 3.17 17.85
N SER A 140 1.79 2.69 17.91
CA SER A 140 2.57 2.34 16.71
C SER A 140 2.03 1.15 15.91
N ARG A 141 1.39 0.18 16.58
CA ARG A 141 0.77 -0.97 15.90
C ARG A 141 -0.51 -0.50 15.20
N ALA A 142 -1.30 0.30 15.91
CA ALA A 142 -2.51 0.89 15.37
C ALA A 142 -2.23 1.74 14.12
N LEU A 143 -1.23 2.62 14.21
CA LEU A 143 -0.75 3.42 13.09
C LEU A 143 -0.35 2.55 11.89
N GLY A 144 0.36 1.44 12.13
CA GLY A 144 0.74 0.51 11.06
C GLY A 144 -0.46 -0.12 10.35
N LEU A 145 -1.46 -0.57 11.11
CA LEU A 145 -2.67 -1.19 10.54
C LEU A 145 -3.56 -0.15 9.84
N VAL A 146 -3.66 1.09 10.35
CA VAL A 146 -4.30 2.22 9.65
C VAL A 146 -3.58 2.52 8.34
N GLU A 147 -2.24 2.57 8.33
CA GLU A 147 -1.46 2.77 7.11
C GLU A 147 -1.78 1.69 6.06
N ASP A 148 -1.90 0.43 6.48
CA ASP A 148 -2.24 -0.67 5.58
C ASP A 148 -3.67 -0.55 5.03
N LEU A 149 -4.63 -0.10 5.85
CA LEU A 149 -6.03 0.07 5.47
C LEU A 149 -6.30 1.32 4.58
N MET A 150 -5.67 2.45 4.90
CA MET A 150 -6.05 3.79 4.43
C MET A 150 -5.41 4.24 3.10
N LEU A 151 -4.74 3.36 2.36
CA LEU A 151 -4.21 3.69 1.04
C LEU A 151 -5.21 3.51 -0.12
N GLY A 152 -6.51 3.51 0.18
CA GLY A 152 -7.56 3.22 -0.81
C GLY A 152 -7.54 1.78 -1.33
N GLN A 153 -6.68 0.95 -0.73
CA GLN A 153 -6.41 -0.42 -1.16
C GLN A 153 -7.49 -1.35 -0.62
N TYR A 154 -7.89 -1.18 0.63
CA TYR A 154 -8.78 -2.08 1.36
C TYR A 154 -10.09 -1.43 1.75
N VAL A 155 -10.05 -0.13 2.06
CA VAL A 155 -11.22 0.71 2.35
C VAL A 155 -11.35 1.76 1.25
N ALA A 156 -12.56 2.08 0.83
CA ALA A 156 -12.81 3.13 -0.14
C ALA A 156 -12.50 4.50 0.48
N PHE A 157 -11.82 5.37 -0.27
CA PHE A 157 -11.71 6.78 0.15
C PHE A 157 -13.07 7.46 0.16
N GLU A 158 -13.21 8.52 0.94
CA GLU A 158 -14.36 9.42 0.85
C GLU A 158 -14.51 9.93 -0.60
N GLY A 159 -15.71 9.79 -1.17
CA GLY A 159 -15.99 10.13 -2.57
C GLY A 159 -15.61 9.03 -3.59
N SER A 160 -15.04 7.91 -3.15
CA SER A 160 -14.88 6.69 -3.96
C SER A 160 -16.05 5.75 -3.73
N GLU A 161 -16.62 5.20 -4.80
CA GLU A 161 -17.70 4.20 -4.69
C GLU A 161 -17.16 2.80 -4.37
N LEU A 162 -15.87 2.55 -4.61
CA LEU A 162 -15.23 1.24 -4.43
C LEU A 162 -13.82 1.36 -3.85
N SER A 163 -13.40 0.39 -3.04
CA SER A 163 -11.97 0.17 -2.75
C SER A 163 -11.31 -0.58 -3.91
N TRP A 164 -9.99 -0.46 -4.05
CA TRP A 164 -9.29 -1.22 -5.10
C TRP A 164 -9.43 -2.74 -4.88
N ARG A 165 -9.40 -3.23 -3.64
CA ARG A 165 -9.50 -4.67 -3.37
C ARG A 165 -10.91 -5.22 -3.59
N ASP A 166 -11.96 -4.46 -3.32
CA ASP A 166 -13.33 -4.89 -3.64
C ASP A 166 -13.56 -4.91 -5.14
N PHE A 167 -13.09 -3.89 -5.86
CA PHE A 167 -13.07 -3.92 -7.32
C PHE A 167 -12.27 -5.11 -7.83
N TRP A 168 -11.07 -5.32 -7.29
CA TRP A 168 -10.22 -6.44 -7.62
C TRP A 168 -10.99 -7.75 -7.41
N ARG A 169 -11.58 -8.01 -6.25
CA ARG A 169 -12.29 -9.26 -5.94
C ARG A 169 -13.54 -9.46 -6.80
N GLU A 170 -14.38 -8.44 -6.92
CA GLU A 170 -15.74 -8.58 -7.44
C GLU A 170 -15.85 -8.28 -8.93
N CYS A 171 -14.95 -7.47 -9.46
CA CYS A 171 -15.03 -6.94 -10.81
C CYS A 171 -13.92 -7.50 -11.71
N SER A 172 -12.67 -7.49 -11.23
CA SER A 172 -11.48 -7.57 -12.09
C SER A 172 -10.70 -8.89 -11.95
N GLY A 173 -10.70 -9.50 -10.77
CA GLY A 173 -9.72 -10.51 -10.34
C GLY A 173 -10.26 -11.52 -9.34
N ASN A 174 -9.89 -12.79 -9.53
CA ASN A 174 -10.16 -13.93 -8.65
C ASN A 174 -11.57 -14.50 -8.59
N THR A 175 -12.65 -13.76 -8.85
CA THR A 175 -13.96 -14.42 -8.97
C THR A 175 -14.00 -15.24 -10.26
N ARG A 176 -14.06 -16.58 -10.11
CA ARG A 176 -14.34 -17.48 -11.23
C ARG A 176 -15.80 -17.30 -11.59
N PHE A 177 -16.05 -16.74 -12.76
CA PHE A 177 -17.37 -16.73 -13.38
C PHE A 177 -17.51 -18.00 -14.20
N ASP A 178 -18.69 -18.62 -14.18
CA ASP A 178 -18.94 -19.87 -14.89
C ASP A 178 -18.93 -19.64 -16.41
N THR A 179 -19.24 -18.41 -16.84
CA THR A 179 -19.20 -18.00 -18.25
C THR A 179 -18.60 -16.60 -18.45
N PRO A 180 -18.02 -16.32 -19.63
CA PRO A 180 -17.62 -14.96 -20.01
C PRO A 180 -18.77 -13.94 -20.01
N SER A 181 -19.98 -14.37 -20.34
CA SER A 181 -21.17 -13.49 -20.37
C SER A 181 -21.58 -13.04 -18.97
N GLU A 182 -21.51 -13.94 -17.99
CA GLU A 182 -21.79 -13.64 -16.58
C GLU A 182 -20.78 -12.61 -16.04
N ALA A 183 -19.49 -12.79 -16.36
CA ALA A 183 -18.44 -11.85 -16.00
C ALA A 183 -18.72 -10.42 -16.52
N ILE A 184 -19.22 -10.31 -17.77
CA ILE A 184 -19.58 -9.02 -18.38
C ILE A 184 -20.79 -8.40 -17.68
N GLN A 185 -21.83 -9.19 -17.40
CA GLN A 185 -23.03 -8.69 -16.73
C GLN A 185 -22.74 -8.18 -15.31
N ILE A 186 -21.96 -8.94 -14.53
CA ILE A 186 -21.58 -8.55 -13.18
C ILE A 186 -20.72 -7.29 -13.20
N PHE A 187 -19.73 -7.22 -14.11
CA PHE A 187 -18.93 -6.01 -14.28
C PHE A 187 -19.79 -4.79 -14.62
N ASN A 188 -20.69 -4.92 -15.60
CA ASN A 188 -21.56 -3.82 -16.02
C ASN A 188 -22.51 -3.37 -14.91
N HIS A 189 -22.96 -4.28 -14.06
CA HIS A 189 -23.90 -3.97 -12.98
C HIS A 189 -23.20 -3.36 -11.76
N LYS A 190 -22.05 -3.91 -11.35
CA LYS A 190 -21.39 -3.54 -10.10
C LYS A 190 -20.32 -2.47 -10.28
N CYS A 191 -19.66 -2.42 -11.43
CA CYS A 191 -18.34 -1.80 -11.54
C CYS A 191 -18.23 -0.75 -12.64
N ALA A 192 -18.79 -1.01 -13.82
CA ALA A 192 -18.74 -0.06 -14.93
C ALA A 192 -19.41 1.27 -14.53
N GLY A 193 -18.75 2.39 -14.84
CA GLY A 193 -19.24 3.74 -14.55
C GLY A 193 -19.05 4.19 -13.10
N ARG A 194 -18.48 3.37 -12.20
CA ARG A 194 -18.22 3.75 -10.81
C ARG A 194 -17.10 4.78 -10.73
N SER A 195 -17.34 5.84 -9.96
CA SER A 195 -16.31 6.83 -9.62
C SER A 195 -15.43 6.29 -8.50
N ILE A 196 -14.12 6.39 -8.69
CA ILE A 196 -13.14 5.88 -7.73
C ILE A 196 -12.11 6.94 -7.37
N ILE A 197 -11.52 6.77 -6.20
CA ILE A 197 -10.27 7.40 -5.79
C ILE A 197 -9.40 6.27 -5.25
N TRP A 198 -8.20 6.08 -5.81
CA TRP A 198 -7.27 5.02 -5.41
C TRP A 198 -5.83 5.51 -5.39
N ASP A 199 -4.96 4.80 -4.65
CA ASP A 199 -3.52 5.00 -4.66
C ASP A 199 -2.81 3.87 -5.42
N GLY A 200 -1.93 4.22 -6.35
CA GLY A 200 -1.22 3.24 -7.17
C GLY A 200 0.15 3.73 -7.63
N VAL A 201 1.05 2.78 -7.90
CA VAL A 201 2.42 3.05 -8.34
C VAL A 201 2.46 3.19 -9.85
N VAL A 202 2.94 4.33 -10.34
CA VAL A 202 3.07 4.50 -11.80
C VAL A 202 4.26 3.70 -12.30
N THR A 203 4.02 2.86 -13.29
CA THR A 203 5.07 2.06 -13.94
C THR A 203 5.52 2.64 -15.27
N ARG A 204 4.62 3.38 -15.93
CA ARG A 204 4.87 4.06 -17.21
C ARG A 204 3.80 5.13 -17.43
N SER A 205 4.10 6.14 -18.23
CA SER A 205 3.12 7.10 -18.74
C SER A 205 3.32 7.37 -20.24
N THR A 206 2.27 7.86 -20.88
CA THR A 206 2.24 8.48 -22.21
C THR A 206 1.71 9.91 -22.05
N ALA A 207 1.54 10.64 -23.15
CA ALA A 207 0.98 12.00 -23.12
C ALA A 207 -0.44 12.05 -22.53
N ASP A 208 -1.23 10.99 -22.72
CA ASP A 208 -2.66 10.92 -22.42
C ASP A 208 -3.05 9.79 -21.45
N SER A 209 -2.08 8.98 -20.99
CA SER A 209 -2.37 7.81 -20.15
C SER A 209 -1.27 7.53 -19.12
N ALA A 210 -1.66 6.92 -18.00
CA ALA A 210 -0.75 6.36 -17.00
C ALA A 210 -0.98 4.86 -16.81
N MET A 211 0.08 4.07 -16.78
CA MET A 211 0.05 2.64 -16.49
C MET A 211 0.39 2.43 -15.01
N ILE A 212 -0.57 1.94 -14.25
CA ILE A 212 -0.51 1.90 -12.79
C ILE A 212 -0.47 0.45 -12.29
N LYS A 213 0.41 0.21 -11.32
CA LYS A 213 0.50 -1.02 -10.54
C LYS A 213 -0.15 -0.79 -9.18
N MET A 214 -1.05 -1.68 -8.81
CA MET A 214 -1.80 -1.62 -7.57
C MET A 214 -1.26 -2.64 -6.56
N LYS A 215 -1.52 -2.38 -5.28
CA LYS A 215 -1.31 -3.33 -4.19
C LYS A 215 -2.64 -3.46 -3.42
N PRO A 216 -3.18 -4.67 -3.18
CA PRO A 216 -2.81 -5.92 -3.85
C PRO A 216 -2.88 -5.78 -5.40
N GLY A 217 -2.22 -6.63 -6.19
CA GLY A 217 -2.25 -6.49 -7.66
C GLY A 217 -1.98 -7.81 -8.38
N ARG A 218 -2.10 -7.84 -9.71
CA ARG A 218 -1.86 -9.05 -10.52
C ARG A 218 -0.36 -9.35 -10.61
N ALA A 219 0.12 -10.44 -10.01
CA ALA A 219 1.57 -10.73 -10.02
C ALA A 219 2.21 -10.84 -11.44
N ARG A 220 1.44 -11.20 -12.48
CA ARG A 220 1.98 -11.53 -13.81
C ARG A 220 1.93 -10.41 -14.85
N VAL A 221 1.14 -9.36 -14.63
CA VAL A 221 1.02 -8.24 -15.57
C VAL A 221 1.93 -7.09 -15.17
N ARG A 222 2.47 -6.39 -16.18
CA ARG A 222 3.38 -5.25 -15.96
C ARG A 222 2.69 -4.08 -15.26
N HIS A 223 1.40 -3.90 -15.48
CA HIS A 223 0.55 -2.89 -14.85
C HIS A 223 -0.87 -3.44 -14.74
N ASP A 224 -1.56 -3.08 -13.66
CA ASP A 224 -2.92 -3.54 -13.37
C ASP A 224 -3.95 -2.64 -14.04
N ILE A 225 -3.65 -1.36 -14.19
CA ILE A 225 -4.55 -0.32 -14.71
C ILE A 225 -3.88 0.46 -15.85
N VAL A 226 -4.66 0.78 -16.87
CA VAL A 226 -4.42 1.88 -17.82
C VAL A 226 -5.41 2.99 -17.49
N LEU A 227 -4.89 4.09 -16.97
CA LEU A 227 -5.65 5.28 -16.61
C LEU A 227 -5.56 6.28 -17.76
N LYS A 228 -6.64 6.49 -18.50
CA LYS A 228 -6.74 7.55 -19.50
C LYS A 228 -7.00 8.88 -18.81
N LEU A 229 -6.13 9.86 -19.05
CA LEU A 229 -6.13 11.14 -18.35
C LEU A 229 -7.05 12.13 -19.05
N ALA A 230 -7.82 12.88 -18.27
CA ALA A 230 -8.73 13.90 -18.80
C ALA A 230 -7.98 15.17 -19.27
N ASN A 231 -6.82 15.45 -18.69
CA ASN A 231 -5.98 16.62 -18.98
C ASN A 231 -4.50 16.21 -19.04
N GLU A 232 -3.65 17.06 -19.64
CA GLU A 232 -2.20 16.89 -19.57
C GLU A 232 -1.72 17.08 -18.12
N PRO A 233 -1.18 16.02 -17.49
CA PRO A 233 -0.73 16.08 -16.11
C PRO A 233 0.67 16.74 -15.98
N ASP A 234 1.02 17.22 -14.79
CA ASP A 234 2.42 17.53 -14.50
C ASP A 234 3.26 16.25 -14.60
N ARG A 235 4.14 16.22 -15.61
CA ARG A 235 4.98 15.05 -15.91
C ARG A 235 5.98 14.73 -14.80
N SER A 236 6.26 15.68 -13.92
CA SER A 236 7.11 15.47 -12.74
C SER A 236 6.56 14.42 -11.76
N LEU A 237 5.24 14.19 -11.79
CA LEU A 237 4.54 13.24 -10.92
C LEU A 237 4.75 11.78 -11.33
N PHE A 238 5.03 11.50 -12.61
CA PHE A 238 5.26 10.12 -13.10
C PHE A 238 6.73 9.68 -13.03
N ARG A 239 7.61 10.50 -12.45
CA ARG A 239 9.05 10.20 -12.33
C ARG A 239 9.31 9.20 -11.20
N GLY A 240 10.21 8.24 -11.40
CA GLY A 240 10.76 7.39 -10.33
C GLY A 240 9.76 6.46 -9.63
N ARG A 241 8.82 5.85 -10.38
CA ARG A 241 7.79 4.94 -9.84
C ARG A 241 7.07 5.47 -8.60
N LYS A 242 6.75 6.76 -8.61
CA LYS A 242 5.98 7.38 -7.53
C LYS A 242 4.61 6.72 -7.39
N LYS A 243 4.17 6.60 -6.13
CA LYS A 243 2.79 6.27 -5.81
C LYS A 243 1.95 7.53 -5.91
N LEU A 244 0.92 7.49 -6.74
CA LEU A 244 0.02 8.60 -6.98
C LEU A 244 -1.35 8.26 -6.43
N ARG A 245 -2.02 9.29 -5.92
CA ARG A 245 -3.46 9.29 -5.69
C ARG A 245 -4.14 9.83 -6.94
N PHE A 246 -5.12 9.11 -7.45
CA PHE A 246 -5.86 9.49 -8.64
C PHE A 246 -7.35 9.21 -8.47
N THR A 247 -8.16 9.97 -9.19
CA THR A 247 -9.60 9.70 -9.37
C THR A 247 -9.88 9.35 -10.82
N ALA A 248 -10.89 8.52 -11.04
CA ALA A 248 -11.27 8.07 -12.38
C ALA A 248 -12.67 7.46 -12.38
N VAL A 249 -13.14 7.11 -13.58
CA VAL A 249 -14.33 6.28 -13.80
C VAL A 249 -13.90 4.93 -14.39
N VAL A 250 -14.42 3.84 -13.83
CA VAL A 250 -14.18 2.49 -14.32
C VAL A 250 -14.84 2.30 -15.69
N GLU A 251 -14.04 2.12 -16.75
CA GLU A 251 -14.54 1.94 -18.12
C GLU A 251 -14.68 0.48 -18.50
N SER A 252 -13.59 -0.29 -18.42
CA SER A 252 -13.62 -1.69 -18.79
C SER A 252 -12.67 -2.56 -17.99
N ARG A 253 -13.04 -3.83 -17.88
CA ARG A 253 -12.26 -4.87 -17.21
C ARG A 253 -11.21 -5.45 -18.16
N GLY A 254 -10.01 -5.63 -17.62
CA GLY A 254 -8.94 -6.44 -18.18
C GLY A 254 -8.98 -7.90 -17.74
N ASP A 255 -7.92 -8.64 -18.07
CA ASP A 255 -7.78 -10.06 -17.74
C ASP A 255 -6.37 -10.37 -17.23
N ASP A 256 -6.04 -11.65 -17.06
CA ASP A 256 -4.72 -12.10 -16.59
C ASP A 256 -3.55 -11.64 -17.48
N SER A 257 -3.83 -11.17 -18.69
CA SER A 257 -2.86 -10.68 -19.67
C SER A 257 -2.98 -9.19 -19.99
N ARG A 258 -4.12 -8.57 -19.71
CA ARG A 258 -4.46 -7.18 -20.09
C ARG A 258 -4.89 -6.36 -18.90
N PRO A 259 -4.47 -5.09 -18.78
CA PRO A 259 -4.85 -4.21 -17.67
C PRO A 259 -6.35 -3.84 -17.70
N ASP A 260 -6.88 -3.42 -16.56
CA ASP A 260 -8.18 -2.75 -16.47
C ASP A 260 -8.07 -1.32 -17.02
N HIS A 261 -9.13 -0.80 -17.64
CA HIS A 261 -9.15 0.54 -18.22
C HIS A 261 -10.05 1.47 -17.43
N LEU A 262 -9.49 2.63 -17.10
CA LEU A 262 -10.15 3.72 -16.39
C LEU A 262 -10.11 4.97 -17.28
N THR A 263 -11.19 5.75 -17.23
CA THR A 263 -11.37 6.98 -18.00
C THR A 263 -11.55 8.18 -17.09
N ASP A 264 -11.50 9.38 -17.68
CA ASP A 264 -11.63 10.65 -16.97
C ASP A 264 -10.66 10.78 -15.78
N GLY A 265 -9.47 10.20 -15.96
CA GLY A 265 -8.45 10.12 -14.94
C GLY A 265 -7.88 11.49 -14.59
N LEU A 266 -7.86 11.80 -13.30
CA LEU A 266 -7.21 12.99 -12.75
C LEU A 266 -6.25 12.58 -11.65
N ILE A 267 -5.01 13.05 -11.75
CA ILE A 267 -4.01 12.88 -10.68
C ILE A 267 -4.30 13.93 -9.61
N ILE A 268 -4.62 13.47 -8.40
CA ILE A 268 -4.84 14.33 -7.24
C ILE A 268 -3.50 14.77 -6.66
N GLY A 269 -2.52 13.86 -6.63
CA GLY A 269 -1.17 14.17 -6.16
C GLY A 269 -0.36 12.92 -5.81
N LEU A 270 0.72 13.12 -5.06
CA LEU A 270 1.49 12.02 -4.48
C LEU A 270 0.67 11.35 -3.38
N ALA A 271 0.58 10.02 -3.42
CA ALA A 271 0.00 9.26 -2.34
C ALA A 271 1.01 9.08 -1.20
N PRO A 272 0.54 9.03 0.06
CA PRO A 272 1.42 8.66 1.17
C PRO A 272 1.97 7.25 0.95
N LEU A 273 3.22 7.05 1.36
CA LEU A 273 3.87 5.76 1.36
C LEU A 273 3.79 5.15 2.76
N THR A 274 3.49 3.86 2.84
CA THR A 274 3.60 3.14 4.12
C THR A 274 5.05 3.09 4.59
N ARG A 275 5.26 2.78 5.87
CA ARG A 275 6.60 2.49 6.40
C ARG A 275 7.36 1.44 5.58
N LEU A 276 6.68 0.38 5.14
CA LEU A 276 7.30 -0.67 4.32
C LEU A 276 7.66 -0.18 2.92
N GLU A 277 6.78 0.60 2.28
CA GLU A 277 7.06 1.19 0.98
C GLU A 277 8.23 2.17 1.06
N LYS A 278 8.30 2.99 2.11
CA LYS A 278 9.44 3.88 2.39
C LYS A 278 10.75 3.11 2.55
N ALA A 279 10.73 1.99 3.27
CA ALA A 279 11.90 1.14 3.45
C ALA A 279 12.39 0.50 2.14
N SER A 280 11.49 0.25 1.18
CA SER A 280 11.82 -0.30 -0.14
C SER A 280 12.15 0.74 -1.21
N LEU A 281 11.95 2.04 -0.95
CA LEU A 281 12.26 3.11 -1.91
C LEU A 281 13.71 3.05 -2.44
N PRO A 282 14.74 2.87 -1.59
CA PRO A 282 16.11 2.79 -2.08
C PRO A 282 16.33 1.66 -3.08
N ASP A 283 15.65 0.53 -2.90
CA ASP A 283 15.76 -0.63 -3.81
C ASP A 283 15.06 -0.37 -5.14
N PHE A 284 13.91 0.33 -5.14
CA PHE A 284 13.24 0.75 -6.38
C PHE A 284 14.07 1.77 -7.17
N GLU A 285 14.66 2.75 -6.48
CA GLU A 285 15.55 3.74 -7.09
C GLU A 285 16.77 3.05 -7.70
N LYS A 286 17.41 2.12 -6.96
CA LYS A 286 18.51 1.29 -7.47
C LYS A 286 18.11 0.51 -8.71
N GLN A 287 16.94 -0.12 -8.75
CA GLN A 287 16.47 -0.85 -9.93
C GLN A 287 16.31 0.04 -11.16
N ASP A 288 15.80 1.26 -10.99
CA ASP A 288 15.63 2.21 -12.10
C ASP A 288 16.99 2.73 -12.59
N VAL A 289 17.96 2.94 -11.69
CA VAL A 289 19.36 3.27 -12.02
C VAL A 289 20.04 2.10 -12.74
N MET A 290 19.91 0.88 -12.23
CA MET A 290 20.42 -0.35 -12.87
C MET A 290 19.89 -0.47 -14.31
N SER A 291 18.59 -0.25 -14.52
CA SER A 291 17.99 -0.30 -15.85
C SER A 291 18.55 0.80 -16.77
N ALA A 292 18.86 1.98 -16.24
CA ALA A 292 19.49 3.07 -16.98
C ALA A 292 20.92 2.69 -17.41
N CYS A 293 21.73 2.22 -16.46
CA CYS A 293 23.10 1.77 -16.70
C CYS A 293 23.15 0.61 -17.69
N GLN A 294 22.21 -0.34 -17.60
CA GLN A 294 22.08 -1.45 -18.56
C GLN A 294 21.85 -0.94 -19.99
N LYS A 295 20.96 0.05 -20.18
CA LYS A 295 20.68 0.64 -21.50
C LYS A 295 21.89 1.39 -22.06
N LEU A 296 22.57 2.17 -21.24
CA LEU A 296 23.78 2.89 -21.64
C LEU A 296 24.93 1.93 -21.96
N ALA A 297 25.11 0.87 -21.17
CA ALA A 297 26.10 -0.17 -21.44
C ALA A 297 25.79 -0.91 -22.74
N LEU A 298 24.53 -1.30 -22.96
CA LEU A 298 24.08 -1.91 -24.21
C LEU A 298 24.45 -1.04 -25.42
N ALA A 299 24.12 0.26 -25.38
CA ALA A 299 24.45 1.19 -26.46
C ALA A 299 25.97 1.29 -26.71
N LYS A 300 26.80 1.27 -25.66
CA LYS A 300 28.27 1.29 -25.80
C LYS A 300 28.83 -0.02 -26.35
N LEU A 301 28.29 -1.16 -25.92
CA LEU A 301 28.70 -2.48 -26.39
C LEU A 301 28.29 -2.70 -27.85
N GLU A 302 27.08 -2.27 -28.23
CA GLU A 302 26.60 -2.29 -29.62
C GLU A 302 27.47 -1.43 -30.55
N ALA A 303 27.97 -0.28 -30.06
CA ALA A 303 28.80 0.59 -30.89
C ALA A 303 30.23 0.05 -31.10
N ASN A 304 30.80 -0.70 -30.15
CA ASN A 304 32.25 -1.00 -30.12
C ASN A 304 32.61 -2.48 -30.09
N HIS A 305 31.68 -3.37 -29.73
CA HIS A 305 31.96 -4.77 -29.43
C HIS A 305 31.03 -5.74 -30.18
N MET A 306 30.41 -5.30 -31.25
CA MET A 306 29.61 -6.19 -32.11
C MET A 306 30.52 -7.17 -32.86
N PRO A 307 30.18 -8.47 -32.89
CA PRO A 307 30.92 -9.44 -33.68
C PRO A 307 30.90 -9.10 -35.17
N GLU A 308 32.00 -9.37 -35.89
CA GLU A 308 32.10 -9.10 -37.32
C GLU A 308 30.99 -9.77 -38.16
N TRP A 309 30.53 -10.96 -37.76
CA TRP A 309 29.43 -11.64 -38.47
C TRP A 309 28.10 -10.90 -38.35
N SER A 310 27.92 -10.06 -37.33
CA SER A 310 26.65 -9.39 -37.03
C SER A 310 26.39 -8.17 -37.91
N SER A 311 27.43 -7.45 -38.34
CA SER A 311 27.31 -6.32 -39.26
C SER A 311 26.79 -6.77 -40.62
N ASN A 312 27.33 -7.87 -41.15
CA ASN A 312 26.89 -8.50 -42.40
C ASN A 312 25.44 -9.01 -42.33
N LEU A 313 25.00 -9.47 -41.15
CA LEU A 313 23.63 -9.94 -40.92
C LEU A 313 22.63 -8.80 -40.74
N SER A 314 23.03 -7.68 -40.12
CA SER A 314 22.16 -6.51 -39.91
C SER A 314 21.72 -5.88 -41.24
N GLU A 315 22.62 -5.81 -42.22
CA GLU A 315 22.28 -5.35 -43.58
C GLU A 315 21.35 -6.34 -44.29
N ALA A 316 21.61 -7.64 -44.22
CA ALA A 316 20.76 -8.67 -44.84
C ALA A 316 19.37 -8.80 -44.18
N ILE A 317 19.26 -8.55 -42.87
CA ILE A 317 17.99 -8.64 -42.13
C ILE A 317 17.07 -7.43 -42.39
N LYS A 318 17.64 -6.24 -42.68
CA LYS A 318 16.87 -5.05 -43.08
C LYS A 318 16.09 -5.29 -44.38
N GLU A 319 16.56 -6.17 -45.26
CA GLU A 319 15.86 -6.53 -46.49
C GLU A 319 14.77 -7.61 -46.30
N VAL A 320 14.81 -8.39 -45.21
CA VAL A 320 14.05 -9.66 -45.13
C VAL A 320 12.99 -9.74 -44.01
N SER A 321 13.03 -8.94 -42.93
CA SER A 321 12.15 -9.21 -41.76
C SER A 321 11.06 -8.16 -41.45
N ALA A 322 9.92 -8.30 -42.14
CA ALA A 322 8.61 -7.85 -41.64
C ALA A 322 7.96 -8.88 -40.69
N ARG A 323 8.60 -10.01 -40.38
CA ARG A 323 8.07 -11.04 -39.47
C ARG A 323 9.17 -11.74 -38.64
N GLY A 324 9.20 -11.45 -37.34
CA GLY A 324 9.72 -12.37 -36.31
C GLY A 324 11.18 -12.17 -35.88
N ARG A 325 11.38 -12.25 -34.55
CA ARG A 325 12.58 -12.02 -33.74
C ARG A 325 13.78 -12.94 -34.09
N ASN A 326 14.36 -12.83 -35.29
CA ASN A 326 15.47 -13.68 -35.71
C ASN A 326 16.85 -13.21 -35.24
N PHE A 327 16.94 -11.99 -34.68
CA PHE A 327 18.17 -11.40 -34.18
C PHE A 327 17.86 -10.63 -32.89
N PHE A 328 18.65 -10.83 -31.84
CA PHE A 328 18.54 -10.09 -30.59
C PHE A 328 19.90 -9.75 -30.02
N ILE A 329 19.98 -8.56 -29.44
CA ILE A 329 21.11 -8.06 -28.69
C ILE A 329 20.63 -7.77 -27.28
N TYR A 330 21.41 -8.18 -26.29
CA TYR A 330 21.09 -7.98 -24.89
C TYR A 330 22.36 -7.75 -24.09
N ALA A 331 22.32 -6.79 -23.17
CA ALA A 331 23.30 -6.65 -22.11
C ALA A 331 22.56 -6.83 -20.79
N GLY A 332 22.94 -7.80 -19.96
CA GLY A 332 22.38 -8.01 -18.63
C GLY A 332 23.40 -7.69 -17.55
N ILE A 333 22.96 -7.06 -16.47
CA ILE A 333 23.79 -6.83 -15.28
C ILE A 333 23.74 -8.07 -14.40
N THR A 334 24.90 -8.62 -14.02
CA THR A 334 25.03 -9.81 -13.16
C THR A 334 25.40 -9.46 -11.74
N SER A 335 25.95 -8.26 -11.50
CA SER A 335 26.19 -7.75 -10.15
C SER A 335 24.91 -7.57 -9.33
N GLU A 336 25.05 -7.70 -8.01
CA GLU A 336 24.01 -7.38 -7.04
C GLU A 336 23.67 -5.88 -7.04
N GLN A 337 22.50 -5.51 -6.50
CA GLN A 337 22.00 -4.12 -6.54
C GLN A 337 22.79 -3.18 -5.61
N ASP A 338 23.54 -3.72 -4.66
CA ASP A 338 24.32 -3.00 -3.65
C ASP A 338 25.56 -2.29 -4.21
N VAL A 339 26.02 -2.67 -5.41
CA VAL A 339 27.11 -1.97 -6.12
C VAL A 339 26.72 -0.56 -6.57
N PHE A 340 25.41 -0.26 -6.63
CA PHE A 340 24.87 1.05 -6.98
C PHE A 340 24.74 1.91 -5.72
N LYS A 341 25.52 2.99 -5.67
CA LYS A 341 25.61 3.88 -4.51
C LYS A 341 25.23 5.29 -4.89
N LEU A 342 24.48 5.96 -4.01
CA LEU A 342 24.19 7.38 -4.14
C LEU A 342 25.35 8.19 -3.56
N GLY A 343 26.00 9.00 -4.39
CA GLY A 343 27.05 9.94 -4.02
C GLY A 343 26.51 11.16 -3.26
N GLU A 344 27.42 11.91 -2.62
CA GLU A 344 27.06 13.11 -1.84
C GLU A 344 26.49 14.25 -2.70
N ASP A 345 26.80 14.25 -3.99
CA ASP A 345 26.28 15.19 -5.00
C ASP A 345 24.89 14.79 -5.54
N GLY A 346 24.35 13.65 -5.08
CA GLY A 346 23.08 13.12 -5.54
C GLY A 346 23.15 12.32 -6.85
N ALA A 347 24.35 12.08 -7.39
CA ALA A 347 24.54 11.17 -8.52
C ALA A 347 24.65 9.72 -8.06
N TRP A 348 24.10 8.80 -8.84
CA TRP A 348 24.28 7.37 -8.62
C TRP A 348 25.51 6.87 -9.36
N GLU A 349 26.39 6.17 -8.65
CA GLU A 349 27.62 5.60 -9.18
C GLU A 349 27.64 4.08 -8.97
N ALA A 350 28.14 3.37 -9.98
CA ALA A 350 28.34 1.93 -9.90
C ALA A 350 29.49 1.48 -10.78
N ARG A 351 30.29 0.55 -10.26
CA ARG A 351 31.09 -0.37 -11.07
C ARG A 351 30.40 -1.73 -11.03
N PHE A 352 29.96 -2.22 -12.17
CA PHE A 352 29.20 -3.48 -12.24
C PHE A 352 29.73 -4.41 -13.33
N GLU A 353 29.47 -5.68 -13.10
CA GLU A 353 29.69 -6.77 -14.04
C GLU A 353 28.39 -7.10 -14.78
N GLY A 354 28.52 -7.52 -16.02
CA GLY A 354 27.40 -7.96 -16.82
C GLY A 354 27.80 -8.92 -17.91
N GLN A 355 26.80 -9.38 -18.65
CA GLN A 355 26.94 -10.25 -19.80
C GLN A 355 26.31 -9.61 -21.03
N PHE A 356 27.09 -9.51 -22.10
CA PHE A 356 26.67 -9.05 -23.41
C PHE A 356 26.47 -10.24 -24.33
N THR A 357 25.28 -10.35 -24.92
CA THR A 357 24.91 -11.45 -25.80
C THR A 357 24.37 -10.91 -27.11
N VAL A 358 24.94 -11.38 -28.21
CA VAL A 358 24.46 -11.16 -29.58
C VAL A 358 24.06 -12.50 -30.16
N HIS A 359 22.84 -12.61 -30.67
CA HIS A 359 22.32 -13.89 -31.13
C HIS A 359 21.47 -13.75 -32.39
N SER A 360 21.68 -14.66 -33.33
CA SER A 360 20.88 -14.83 -34.54
C SER A 360 20.32 -16.25 -34.60
N ILE A 361 18.99 -16.38 -34.48
CA ILE A 361 18.30 -17.66 -34.61
C ILE A 361 18.43 -18.17 -36.05
N ALA A 362 18.30 -17.28 -37.04
CA ALA A 362 18.37 -17.64 -38.45
C ALA A 362 19.75 -18.18 -38.85
N ALA A 363 20.81 -17.58 -38.30
CA ALA A 363 22.19 -18.02 -38.59
C ALA A 363 22.68 -19.13 -37.63
N ARG A 364 21.91 -19.45 -36.57
CA ARG A 364 22.34 -20.30 -35.45
C ARG A 364 23.70 -19.87 -34.86
N LEU A 365 23.93 -18.56 -34.84
CA LEU A 365 25.13 -17.93 -34.30
C LEU A 365 24.76 -17.22 -33.00
N GLY A 366 25.59 -17.42 -31.99
CA GLY A 366 25.48 -16.71 -30.73
C GLY A 366 26.86 -16.46 -30.16
N THR A 367 27.07 -15.27 -29.65
CA THR A 367 28.30 -14.89 -28.95
C THR A 367 27.93 -14.24 -27.63
N SER A 368 28.65 -14.61 -26.59
CA SER A 368 28.49 -14.00 -25.27
C SER A 368 29.85 -13.58 -24.72
N SER A 369 29.93 -12.39 -24.16
CA SER A 369 31.09 -11.86 -23.48
C SER A 369 30.67 -11.30 -22.14
N ASP A 370 31.49 -11.53 -21.13
CA ASP A 370 31.32 -10.89 -19.82
C ASP A 370 31.98 -9.49 -19.91
N PHE A 371 31.42 -8.48 -19.25
CA PHE A 371 31.95 -7.12 -19.28
C PHE A 371 31.95 -6.49 -17.90
N ILE A 372 32.84 -5.52 -17.70
CA ILE A 372 32.85 -4.65 -16.53
C ILE A 372 32.64 -3.23 -17.02
N ALA A 373 31.74 -2.49 -16.38
CA ALA A 373 31.43 -1.11 -16.73
C ALA A 373 31.34 -0.22 -15.49
N ASP A 374 31.81 1.01 -15.65
CA ASP A 374 31.57 2.12 -14.73
C ASP A 374 30.38 2.92 -15.26
N CYS A 375 29.42 3.21 -14.40
CA CYS A 375 28.23 3.99 -14.71
C CYS A 375 28.02 5.10 -13.69
N VAL A 376 27.67 6.26 -14.21
CA VAL A 376 27.22 7.41 -13.42
C VAL A 376 25.89 7.87 -13.97
N ILE A 377 24.87 8.00 -13.13
CA ILE A 377 23.55 8.53 -13.47
C ILE A 377 23.26 9.73 -12.55
N ASP A 378 23.03 10.90 -13.14
CA ASP A 378 22.57 12.08 -12.44
C ASP A 378 21.19 11.82 -11.78
N GLY A 379 21.08 12.09 -10.48
CA GLY A 379 19.84 11.93 -9.71
C GLY A 379 18.70 12.84 -10.18
N THR A 380 18.98 13.87 -11.00
CA THR A 380 17.99 14.77 -11.60
C THR A 380 17.45 14.29 -12.95
N ARG A 381 17.78 13.07 -13.37
CA ARG A 381 17.41 12.46 -14.66
C ARG A 381 15.98 12.78 -15.10
N ASP A 382 15.87 13.31 -16.32
CA ASP A 382 14.60 13.45 -17.03
C ASP A 382 14.37 12.24 -17.96
N PRO A 383 13.39 11.36 -17.69
CA PRO A 383 13.15 10.17 -18.49
C PRO A 383 12.67 10.46 -19.92
N GLU A 384 12.24 11.70 -20.21
CA GLU A 384 11.80 12.10 -21.55
C GLU A 384 12.96 12.53 -22.45
N LYS A 385 14.13 12.79 -21.85
CA LYS A 385 15.32 13.15 -22.58
C LYS A 385 16.23 11.94 -22.77
N PRO A 386 17.08 11.96 -23.82
CA PRO A 386 18.06 10.91 -24.05
C PRO A 386 18.86 10.62 -22.78
N LEU A 387 19.06 9.34 -22.47
CA LEU A 387 19.77 8.87 -21.27
C LEU A 387 21.19 9.43 -21.21
N GLU A 388 21.80 9.65 -22.37
CA GLU A 388 23.13 10.20 -22.57
C GLU A 388 23.29 11.63 -22.02
N ASN A 389 22.18 12.36 -21.82
CA ASN A 389 22.21 13.70 -21.24
C ASN A 389 22.32 13.68 -19.70
N TYR A 390 22.02 12.54 -19.07
CA TYR A 390 21.90 12.39 -17.62
C TYR A 390 22.71 11.23 -17.08
N GLY A 391 23.46 10.54 -17.95
CA GLY A 391 24.17 9.35 -17.56
C GLY A 391 25.30 9.05 -18.52
N SER A 392 26.35 8.47 -17.98
CA SER A 392 27.49 8.00 -18.74
C SER A 392 27.83 6.58 -18.34
N VAL A 393 28.26 5.79 -19.32
CA VAL A 393 28.84 4.47 -19.10
C VAL A 393 30.17 4.39 -19.82
N THR A 394 31.16 3.86 -19.09
CA THR A 394 32.47 3.48 -19.63
C THR A 394 32.62 1.97 -19.47
N VAL A 395 32.72 1.25 -20.59
CA VAL A 395 33.05 -0.18 -20.58
C VAL A 395 34.55 -0.31 -20.31
N VAL A 396 34.90 -0.81 -19.12
CA VAL A 396 36.27 -0.91 -18.62
C VAL A 396 36.97 -2.10 -19.25
N SER A 397 36.27 -3.23 -19.37
CA SER A 397 36.78 -4.44 -19.98
C SER A 397 35.65 -5.29 -20.56
N VAL A 398 35.99 -6.07 -21.57
CA VAL A 398 35.14 -7.11 -22.16
C VAL A 398 36.00 -8.37 -22.27
N SER A 399 35.50 -9.49 -21.77
CA SER A 399 36.20 -10.78 -21.83
C SER A 399 36.13 -11.39 -23.23
N GLU A 400 37.00 -12.39 -23.47
CA GLU A 400 37.03 -13.12 -24.73
C GLU A 400 35.65 -13.68 -25.09
N VAL A 401 35.31 -13.54 -26.37
CA VAL A 401 34.03 -13.97 -26.93
C VAL A 401 33.88 -15.48 -26.79
N ARG A 402 32.81 -15.92 -26.12
CA ARG A 402 32.41 -17.33 -26.05
C ARG A 402 31.38 -17.62 -27.14
N GLU A 403 31.66 -18.58 -28.01
CA GLU A 403 30.66 -19.11 -28.94
C GLU A 403 29.55 -19.83 -28.16
N VAL A 404 28.31 -19.39 -28.38
CA VAL A 404 27.11 -20.07 -27.90
C VAL A 404 26.67 -21.03 -29.01
N ARG A 405 27.19 -22.25 -29.00
CA ARG A 405 26.74 -23.30 -29.93
C ARG A 405 25.41 -23.87 -29.47
N GLN A 406 24.39 -23.77 -30.32
CA GLN A 406 23.13 -24.49 -30.09
C GLN A 406 23.23 -25.95 -30.56
N ARG A 407 22.58 -26.84 -29.80
CA ARG A 407 22.29 -28.23 -30.19
C ARG A 407 21.06 -28.30 -31.08
#